data_AF-A0AAD7QT01-F1
#
_entry.id   AF-A0AAD7QT01-F1
#
_cell.length_a   1.000
_cell.length_b   1.000
_cell.length_c   1.000
_cell.angle_alpha   90.00
_cell.angle_beta   90.00
_cell.angle_gamma   90.00
#
_symmetry.space_group_name_H-M   'P 1'
#
loop_
_entity.id
_entity.type
_entity.pdbx_description
1 polymer ?
#
loop_
_entity_poly.entity_id
_entity_poly.type
_entity_poly.pdbx_seq_one_letter_code
_entity_poly.pdbx_strand_id
1 'polypeptide(L)'
;MILSSKNICVLHFTFLNAIVYKLLTNPAAVSGHGFVFILGRAMSLPDAEFKEDDPAVGVVAILLLYVGISDLATILAPNPRFLEVAGA
;
A
#
# COMPACT_ATOMS: atom_id res chain seq x y z
N MET A 1 2.47 24.91 -1.13
CA MET A 1 2.74 24.04 0.04
C MET A 1 1.83 22.80 -0.02
N ILE A 2 2.00 21.97 -1.07
CA ILE A 2 1.20 20.74 -1.29
C ILE A 2 2.06 19.50 -1.03
N LEU A 3 3.35 19.57 -1.41
CA LEU A 3 4.39 18.58 -1.11
C LEU A 3 4.97 18.85 0.28
N SER A 4 4.47 18.13 1.29
CA SER A 4 5.08 18.05 2.63
C SER A 4 5.19 16.57 2.99
N SER A 5 6.28 16.15 3.64
CA SER A 5 6.55 14.74 3.96
C SER A 5 5.40 14.08 4.71
N LYS A 6 4.71 14.83 5.56
CA LYS A 6 3.52 14.36 6.29
C LYS A 6 2.36 14.04 5.34
N ASN A 7 2.12 14.88 4.33
CA ASN A 7 1.05 14.65 3.36
C ASN A 7 1.32 13.41 2.49
N ILE A 8 2.59 13.19 2.12
CA ILE A 8 3.00 12.00 1.36
C ILE A 8 2.75 10.73 2.19
N CYS A 9 3.09 10.75 3.47
CA CYS A 9 2.88 9.63 4.38
C CYS A 9 1.38 9.35 4.60
N VAL A 10 0.54 10.38 4.74
CA VAL A 10 -0.92 10.23 4.82
C VAL A 10 -1.51 9.65 3.53
N LEU A 11 -1.03 10.09 2.37
CA LEU A 11 -1.47 9.55 1.08
C LEU A 11 -1.07 8.07 0.94
N HIS A 12 0.17 7.73 1.29
CA HIS A 12 0.65 6.34 1.28
C HIS A 12 -0.16 5.44 2.21
N PHE A 13 -0.40 5.90 3.45
CA PHE A 13 -1.24 5.21 4.43
C PHE A 13 -2.64 4.93 3.91
N THR A 14 -3.33 5.96 3.43
CA THR A 14 -4.71 5.84 2.93
C THR A 14 -4.81 4.96 1.68
N PHE A 15 -3.83 5.06 0.79
CA PHE A 15 -3.75 4.24 -0.41
C PHE A 15 -3.56 2.75 -0.08
N LEU A 16 -2.61 2.41 0.80
CA LEU A 16 -2.38 1.03 1.22
C LEU A 16 -3.60 0.41 1.90
N ASN A 17 -4.26 1.15 2.80
CA ASN A 17 -5.47 0.68 3.47
C ASN A 17 -6.64 0.48 2.49
N ALA A 18 -6.77 1.34 1.46
CA ALA A 18 -7.77 1.16 0.42
C ALA A 18 -7.52 -0.12 -0.41
N ILE A 19 -6.25 -0.43 -0.72
CA ILE A 19 -5.89 -1.68 -1.40
C ILE A 19 -6.21 -2.88 -0.52
N VAL A 20 -5.83 -2.87 0.76
CA VAL A 20 -6.14 -3.95 1.71
C VAL A 20 -7.64 -4.21 1.77
N TYR A 21 -8.44 -3.15 1.91
CA TYR A 21 -9.90 -3.27 1.93
C TYR A 21 -10.43 -3.92 0.64
N LYS A 22 -9.90 -3.53 -0.53
CA LYS A 22 -10.28 -4.13 -1.81
C LYS A 22 -9.83 -5.59 -1.93
N LEU A 23 -8.65 -5.92 -1.43
CA LEU A 23 -8.14 -7.30 -1.43
C LEU A 23 -9.04 -8.23 -0.61
N LEU A 24 -9.61 -7.74 0.50
CA LEU A 24 -10.49 -8.52 1.37
C LEU A 24 -11.95 -8.58 0.90
N THR A 25 -12.43 -7.59 0.15
CA THR A 25 -13.85 -7.49 -0.25
C THR A 25 -14.11 -7.90 -1.69
N ASN A 26 -13.17 -7.66 -2.59
CA ASN A 26 -13.24 -8.05 -3.99
C ASN A 26 -11.81 -8.12 -4.56
N PRO A 27 -11.09 -9.22 -4.32
CA PRO A 27 -9.71 -9.38 -4.76
C PRO A 27 -9.56 -9.36 -6.29
N ALA A 28 -10.60 -9.79 -7.02
CA ALA A 28 -10.64 -9.75 -8.48
C ALA A 28 -10.57 -8.31 -9.03
N ALA A 29 -11.10 -7.32 -8.29
CA ALA A 29 -10.99 -5.91 -8.66
C ALA A 29 -9.55 -5.39 -8.60
N VAL A 30 -8.68 -6.02 -7.80
CA VAL A 30 -7.26 -5.66 -7.69
C VAL A 30 -6.42 -6.36 -8.76
N SER A 31 -6.60 -7.67 -8.97
CA SER A 31 -5.88 -8.40 -10.03
C SER A 31 -6.27 -7.93 -11.43
N GLY A 32 -7.55 -7.58 -11.62
CA GLY A 32 -8.07 -7.07 -12.89
C GLY A 32 -7.70 -5.60 -13.17
N HIS A 33 -7.06 -4.90 -12.23
CA HIS A 33 -6.67 -3.51 -12.44
C HIS A 33 -5.52 -3.45 -13.45
N GLY A 34 -5.69 -2.68 -14.54
CA GLY A 34 -4.73 -2.66 -15.67
C GLY A 34 -3.28 -2.37 -15.25
N PHE A 35 -3.08 -1.54 -14.22
CA PHE A 35 -1.75 -1.29 -13.66
C PHE A 35 -1.12 -2.54 -13.04
N VAL A 36 -1.88 -3.31 -12.25
CA VAL A 36 -1.40 -4.53 -11.59
C VAL A 36 -1.10 -5.60 -12.65
N PHE A 37 -1.94 -5.72 -13.66
CA PHE A 37 -1.73 -6.62 -14.79
C PHE A 37 -0.45 -6.30 -15.57
N ILE A 38 -0.28 -5.03 -15.98
CA ILE A 38 0.92 -4.60 -16.73
C ILE A 38 2.19 -4.80 -15.88
N LEU A 39 2.13 -4.45 -14.59
CA LEU A 39 3.26 -4.63 -13.69
C LEU A 39 3.62 -6.12 -13.50
N GLY A 40 2.61 -6.98 -13.33
CA GLY A 40 2.81 -8.43 -13.24
C GLY A 40 3.49 -9.00 -14.49
N ARG A 41 2.99 -8.61 -15.67
CA ARG A 41 3.60 -8.98 -16.96
C ARG A 41 5.02 -8.45 -17.11
N ALA A 42 5.30 -7.22 -16.68
CA ALA A 42 6.64 -6.65 -16.69
C ALA A 42 7.61 -7.40 -15.76
N MET A 43 7.11 -7.97 -14.67
CA MET A 43 7.86 -8.82 -13.75
C MET A 43 7.91 -10.29 -14.19
N SER A 44 7.39 -10.64 -15.38
CA SER A 44 7.26 -12.02 -15.87
C SER A 44 6.50 -12.95 -14.91
N LEU A 45 5.58 -12.40 -14.13
CA LEU A 45 4.69 -13.18 -13.29
C LEU A 45 3.58 -13.83 -14.15
N PRO A 46 3.17 -15.07 -13.82
CA PRO A 46 2.02 -15.67 -14.47
C PRO A 46 0.75 -14.87 -14.18
N ASP A 47 -0.21 -14.93 -15.09
CA ASP A 47 -1.52 -14.29 -14.89
C ASP A 47 -2.19 -14.93 -13.67
N ALA A 48 -2.24 -14.18 -12.57
CA ALA A 48 -2.80 -14.62 -11.31
C ALA A 48 -4.19 -14.02 -11.12
N GLU A 49 -5.19 -14.87 -10.99
CA GLU A 49 -6.52 -14.46 -10.54
C GLU A 49 -6.58 -14.59 -9.02
N PHE A 50 -6.78 -13.46 -8.33
CA PHE A 50 -6.98 -13.48 -6.88
C PHE A 50 -8.41 -13.92 -6.59
N LYS A 51 -8.55 -15.10 -5.97
CA LYS A 51 -9.84 -15.65 -5.53
C LYS A 51 -10.11 -15.28 -4.08
N GLU A 52 -11.38 -15.12 -3.72
CA GLU A 52 -11.81 -14.82 -2.34
C GLU A 52 -11.41 -15.91 -1.35
N ASP A 53 -11.41 -17.17 -1.79
CA ASP A 53 -11.02 -18.33 -0.96
C ASP A 53 -9.51 -18.60 -0.93
N ASP A 54 -8.67 -17.78 -1.58
CA ASP A 54 -7.23 -18.01 -1.59
C ASP A 54 -6.58 -17.46 -0.31
N PRO A 55 -6.06 -18.32 0.59
CA PRO A 55 -5.41 -17.88 1.81
C PRO A 55 -4.17 -17.01 1.54
N ALA A 56 -3.51 -17.15 0.39
CA ALA A 56 -2.36 -16.33 0.03
C ALA A 56 -2.76 -14.84 -0.11
N VAL A 57 -3.95 -14.57 -0.65
CA VAL A 57 -4.49 -13.21 -0.78
C VAL A 57 -4.72 -12.57 0.59
N GLY A 58 -5.24 -13.35 1.55
CA GLY A 58 -5.38 -12.92 2.94
C GLY A 58 -4.04 -12.60 3.61
N VAL A 59 -3.02 -13.43 3.40
CA VAL A 59 -1.66 -13.17 3.93
C VAL A 59 -1.08 -11.89 3.34
N VAL A 60 -1.22 -11.68 2.02
CA VAL A 60 -0.76 -10.45 1.35
C VAL A 60 -1.49 -9.22 1.89
N ALA A 61 -2.80 -9.31 2.13
CA ALA A 61 -3.58 -8.24 2.75
C ALA A 61 -3.05 -7.87 4.14
N ILE A 62 -2.71 -8.86 4.97
CA ILE A 62 -2.15 -8.64 6.31
C ILE A 62 -0.78 -7.97 6.24
N LEU A 63 0.09 -8.42 5.31
CA LEU A 63 1.41 -7.82 5.12
C LEU A 63 1.30 -6.35 4.68
N LEU A 64 0.42 -6.05 3.72
CA LEU A 64 0.15 -4.68 3.28
C LEU A 64 -0.45 -3.83 4.38
N LEU A 65 -1.33 -4.39 5.21
CA LEU A 65 -1.88 -3.69 6.37
C LEU A 65 -0.79 -3.34 7.38
N TYR A 66 0.14 -4.26 7.65
CA TYR A 66 1.28 -3.99 8.54
C TYR A 66 2.15 -2.84 8.03
N VAL A 67 2.43 -2.81 6.72
CA VAL A 67 3.15 -1.69 6.08
C VAL A 67 2.37 -0.39 6.22
N GLY A 68 1.05 -0.41 5.97
CA GLY A 68 0.19 0.76 6.18
C GLY A 68 0.24 1.24 7.63
N ILE A 69 0.09 0.36 8.62
CA ILE A 69 0.13 0.74 10.04
C ILE A 69 1.49 1.34 10.43
N SER A 70 2.59 0.93 9.79
CA SER A 70 3.91 1.51 10.06
C SER A 70 3.98 3.01 9.73
N ASP A 71 3.23 3.48 8.73
CA ASP A 71 3.12 4.91 8.40
C ASP A 71 2.43 5.72 9.49
N LEU A 72 1.54 5.08 10.26
CA LEU A 72 0.81 5.73 11.35
C LEU A 72 1.78 6.27 12.42
N ALA A 73 2.86 5.54 12.71
CA ALA A 73 3.91 6.00 13.64
C ALA A 73 4.55 7.32 13.17
N THR A 74 4.77 7.48 11.87
CA THR A 74 5.36 8.68 11.27
C THR A 74 4.37 9.86 11.26
N ILE A 75 3.07 9.59 11.05
CA ILE A 75 2.02 10.62 11.05
C ILE A 75 1.76 11.19 12.46
N LEU A 76 1.80 10.33 13.47
CA LEU A 76 1.57 10.68 14.88
C LEU A 76 2.79 11.31 15.56
N ALA A 77 3.99 11.16 14.98
CA ALA A 77 5.20 11.78 15.53
C ALA A 77 5.09 13.33 15.46
N PRO A 78 5.14 14.03 16.61
CA PRO A 78 4.88 15.47 16.66
C PRO A 78 6.00 16.33 16.05
N ASN A 79 7.22 15.80 15.90
CA ASN A 79 8.33 16.43 15.18
C ASN A 79 9.42 15.38 14.90
N PRO A 80 9.49 14.81 13.68
CA PRO A 80 10.55 13.89 13.33
C PRO A 80 11.87 14.66 13.17
N ARG A 81 12.70 14.67 14.22
CA ARG A 81 14.03 15.31 14.28
C ARG A 81 14.98 14.85 13.14
N PHE A 82 14.66 13.75 12.47
CA PHE A 82 15.35 13.21 11.29
C PHE A 82 14.98 13.87 9.96
N LEU A 83 13.95 14.74 9.91
CA LEU A 83 13.60 15.53 8.73
C LEU A 83 14.21 16.94 8.72
N GLU A 84 14.78 17.40 9.85
CA GLU A 84 15.52 18.68 9.93
C GLU A 84 16.89 18.60 9.25
N VAL A 85 17.54 17.43 9.26
CA VAL A 85 18.91 17.27 8.74
C VAL A 85 18.97 17.30 7.20
N ALA A 86 17.85 17.09 6.51
CA ALA A 86 17.79 17.17 5.05
C ALA A 86 17.65 18.62 4.51
N GLY A 87 17.62 19.62 5.39
CA GLY A 87 17.50 21.04 5.05
C GLY A 87 18.69 21.92 5.48
N ALA A 88 19.84 21.33 5.81
CA ALA A 88 21.08 22.05 6.10
C ALA A 88 22.03 22.04 4.89
#